data_AF-A0A7Y9XXU0-F1
#
_entry.id   AF-A0A7Y9XXU0-F1
#
_cell.length_a   1.000
_cell.length_b   1.000
_cell.length_c   1.000
_cell.angle_alpha   90.00
_cell.angle_beta   90.00
_cell.angle_gamma   90.00
#
_symmetry.space_group_name_H-M   'P 1'
#
loop_
_entity.id
_entity.type
_entity.pdbx_description
1 polymer ?
#
loop_
_entity_poly.entity_id
_entity_poly.type
_entity_poly.pdbx_seq_one_letter_code
_entity_poly.pdbx_strand_id
1 'polypeptide(L)'
;MNFTRDRVRSIGWAFVLTVCAAMVLALTFRVNAVKSEVRLAERRIVSLKLEKQFLETEFQTRANQHQLTALNAIEFGYEAPRAAQYIEGERQLAALGQPRAPGAPEPIRFARAEQPRENESGFPAMVSPLTGQALAAEPAHEEAEAEKPREAVSAEGLAARLARLEAAAGNSSDE
;
A
#
# COMPACT_ATOMS: atom_id res chain seq x y z
N MET A 1 44.72 -31.09 65.13
CA MET A 1 43.38 -31.47 64.62
C MET A 1 43.60 -32.49 63.51
N ASN A 2 43.28 -33.76 63.76
CA ASN A 2 43.54 -34.84 62.81
C ASN A 2 42.46 -34.81 61.73
N PHE A 3 42.82 -34.39 60.51
CA PHE A 3 41.95 -34.51 59.36
C PHE A 3 41.81 -35.98 58.99
N THR A 4 40.65 -36.57 59.28
CA THR A 4 40.30 -37.93 58.87
C THR A 4 40.38 -38.00 57.34
N ARG A 5 41.02 -39.05 56.81
CA ARG A 5 41.24 -39.29 55.37
C ARG A 5 39.97 -39.11 54.52
N ASP A 6 38.81 -39.43 55.07
CA ASP A 6 37.50 -39.24 54.43
C ASP A 6 37.14 -37.77 54.18
N ARG A 7 37.50 -36.87 55.10
CA ARG A 7 37.27 -35.42 54.95
C ARG A 7 38.10 -34.83 53.82
N VAL A 8 39.36 -35.25 53.71
CA VAL A 8 40.27 -34.84 52.62
C VAL A 8 39.72 -35.31 51.28
N ARG A 9 39.23 -36.55 51.20
CA ARG A 9 38.63 -37.11 49.99
C ARG A 9 37.29 -36.44 49.62
N SER A 10 36.43 -36.13 50.61
CA SER A 10 35.18 -35.40 50.36
C SER A 10 35.43 -33.97 49.88
N ILE A 11 36.45 -33.29 50.42
CA ILE A 11 36.86 -31.94 49.98
C ILE A 11 37.42 -31.98 48.55
N GLY A 12 38.19 -33.02 48.21
CA GLY A 12 38.65 -33.23 46.84
C GLY A 12 37.49 -33.38 45.84
N TRP A 13 36.48 -34.19 46.18
CA TRP A 13 35.28 -34.34 45.36
C TRP A 13 34.45 -33.05 45.26
N ALA A 14 34.29 -32.33 46.37
CA ALA A 14 33.61 -31.04 46.38
C ALA A 14 34.30 -30.04 45.44
N PHE A 15 35.63 -29.95 45.50
CA PHE A 15 36.41 -29.07 44.63
C PHE A 15 36.22 -29.42 43.14
N VAL A 16 36.28 -30.70 42.78
CA VAL A 16 36.04 -31.16 41.39
C VAL A 16 34.64 -30.77 40.92
N LEU A 17 33.61 -30.96 41.74
CA LEU A 17 32.24 -30.57 41.40
C LEU A 17 32.09 -29.05 41.26
N THR A 18 32.73 -28.26 42.12
CA THR A 18 32.74 -26.79 42.00
C THR A 18 33.40 -26.35 40.71
N VAL A 19 34.55 -26.92 40.34
CA VAL A 19 35.24 -26.59 39.08
C VAL A 19 34.37 -26.95 37.88
N CYS A 20 33.75 -28.14 37.88
CA CYS A 20 32.83 -28.56 36.83
C CYS A 20 31.63 -27.59 36.71
N ALA A 21 31.00 -27.25 37.83
CA ALA A 21 29.88 -26.31 37.86
C ALA A 21 30.29 -24.91 37.36
N ALA A 22 31.47 -24.42 37.76
CA ALA A 22 32.01 -23.14 37.29
C ALA A 22 32.22 -23.14 35.77
N MET A 23 32.70 -24.24 35.19
CA MET A 23 32.89 -24.38 33.75
C MET A 23 31.56 -24.37 32.99
N VAL A 24 30.54 -25.06 33.50
CA VAL A 24 29.18 -25.06 32.94
C VAL A 24 28.54 -23.66 33.00
N LEU A 25 28.72 -22.95 34.11
CA LEU A 25 28.24 -21.58 34.25
C LEU A 25 28.95 -20.63 33.27
N ALA A 26 30.27 -20.73 33.14
CA ALA A 26 31.03 -19.92 32.18
C ALA A 26 30.55 -20.13 30.74
N LEU A 27 30.28 -21.39 30.35
CA LEU A 27 29.72 -21.70 29.04
C LEU A 27 28.31 -21.12 28.87
N THR A 28 27.48 -21.20 29.91
CA THR A 28 26.10 -20.67 29.89
C THR A 28 26.09 -19.15 29.73
N PHE A 29 26.96 -18.44 30.43
CA PHE A 29 27.13 -16.99 30.25
C PHE A 29 27.61 -16.65 28.84
N ARG A 30 28.59 -17.38 28.30
CA ARG A 30 29.06 -17.16 26.93
C ARG A 30 27.95 -17.38 25.90
N VAL A 31 27.16 -18.44 26.05
CA VAL A 31 26.02 -18.72 25.17
C VAL A 31 24.97 -17.62 25.28
N ASN A 32 24.70 -17.10 26.47
CA ASN A 32 23.75 -16.01 26.65
C ASN A 32 24.24 -14.69 26.03
N ALA A 33 25.54 -14.41 26.12
CA ALA A 33 26.16 -13.27 25.44
C ALA A 33 26.02 -13.38 23.92
N VAL A 34 26.39 -14.52 23.33
CA VAL A 34 26.27 -14.75 21.88
C VAL A 34 24.81 -14.67 21.43
N LYS A 35 23.86 -15.26 22.19
CA LYS A 35 22.42 -15.13 21.88
C LYS A 35 21.94 -13.68 21.88
N SER A 36 22.49 -12.83 22.74
CA SER A 36 22.17 -11.39 22.76
C SER A 36 22.71 -10.67 21.53
N GLU A 37 23.96 -10.94 21.16
CA GLU A 37 24.59 -10.38 19.96
C GLU A 37 23.85 -10.78 18.68
N VAL A 38 23.47 -12.06 18.57
CA VAL A 38 22.69 -12.57 17.43
C VAL A 38 21.36 -11.84 17.31
N ARG A 39 20.62 -11.66 18.42
CA ARG A 39 19.35 -10.91 18.41
C ARG A 39 19.53 -9.46 17.98
N LEU A 40 20.62 -8.80 18.36
CA LEU A 40 20.91 -7.43 17.93
C LEU A 40 21.19 -7.38 16.42
N ALA A 41 21.95 -8.34 15.90
CA ALA A 41 22.23 -8.47 14.46
C ALA A 41 20.94 -8.75 13.67
N GLU A 42 20.09 -9.66 14.15
CA GLU A 42 18.79 -9.95 13.53
C GLU A 42 17.90 -8.70 13.44
N ARG A 43 17.81 -7.91 14.52
CA ARG A 43 17.07 -6.63 14.51
C ARG A 43 17.61 -5.65 13.47
N ARG A 44 18.94 -5.56 13.34
CA ARG A 44 19.60 -4.75 12.31
C ARG A 44 19.29 -5.25 10.90
N ILE A 45 19.30 -6.57 10.69
CA ILE A 45 18.96 -7.16 9.39
C ILE A 45 17.52 -6.80 9.02
N VAL A 46 16.59 -6.87 9.96
CA VAL A 46 15.19 -6.50 9.72
C VAL A 46 15.06 -5.01 9.40
N SER A 47 15.70 -4.11 10.16
CA SER A 47 15.64 -2.66 9.87
C SER A 47 16.22 -2.33 8.49
N LEU A 48 17.37 -2.88 8.14
CA LEU A 48 18.00 -2.69 6.83
C LEU A 48 17.15 -3.23 5.68
N LYS A 49 16.44 -4.35 5.89
CA LYS A 49 15.50 -4.89 4.89
C LYS A 49 14.33 -3.95 4.65
N LEU A 50 13.78 -3.36 5.71
CA LEU A 50 12.70 -2.38 5.60
C LEU A 50 13.16 -1.11 4.88
N GLU A 51 14.33 -0.59 5.23
CA GLU A 51 14.95 0.54 4.53
C GLU A 51 15.16 0.21 3.05
N LYS A 52 15.71 -0.96 2.72
CA LYS A 52 15.89 -1.38 1.30
C LYS A 52 14.56 -1.41 0.55
N GLN A 53 13.51 -1.97 1.14
CA GLN A 53 12.18 -2.03 0.51
C GLN A 53 11.60 -0.64 0.29
N PHE A 54 11.76 0.26 1.26
CA PHE A 54 11.36 1.65 1.13
C PHE A 54 12.10 2.33 -0.03
N LEU A 55 13.43 2.24 -0.08
CA LEU A 55 14.25 2.80 -1.16
C LEU A 55 13.86 2.23 -2.52
N GLU A 56 13.66 0.92 -2.62
CA GLU A 56 13.27 0.27 -3.87
C GLU A 56 11.92 0.76 -4.37
N THR A 57 10.96 0.97 -3.46
CA THR A 57 9.64 1.52 -3.80
C THR A 57 9.76 2.97 -4.27
N GLU A 58 10.58 3.80 -3.61
CA GLU A 58 10.84 5.17 -4.06
C GLU A 58 11.50 5.21 -5.44
N PHE A 59 12.47 4.33 -5.70
CA PHE A 59 13.12 4.24 -7.00
C PHE A 59 12.16 3.75 -8.08
N GLN A 60 11.36 2.72 -7.82
CA GLN A 60 10.38 2.20 -8.77
C GLN A 60 9.34 3.26 -9.13
N THR A 61 8.83 4.01 -8.14
CA THR A 61 7.84 5.06 -8.38
C THR A 61 8.42 6.23 -9.19
N ARG A 62 9.65 6.70 -8.89
CA ARG A 62 10.30 7.76 -9.66
C ARG A 62 10.73 7.32 -11.06
N ALA A 63 11.29 6.12 -11.19
CA ALA A 63 11.73 5.59 -12.49
C ALA A 63 10.54 5.36 -13.43
N ASN A 64 9.40 4.87 -12.94
CA ASN A 64 8.22 4.63 -13.76
C ASN A 64 7.69 5.92 -14.39
N GLN A 65 7.63 7.03 -13.63
CA GLN A 65 7.23 8.33 -14.18
C GLN A 65 8.17 8.79 -15.29
N HIS A 66 9.48 8.72 -15.06
CA HIS A 66 10.47 9.07 -16.09
C HIS A 66 10.40 8.17 -17.33
N GLN A 67 10.16 6.87 -17.14
CA GLN A 67 10.00 5.93 -18.26
C GLN A 67 8.74 6.23 -19.07
N LEU A 68 7.61 6.51 -18.43
CA LEU A 68 6.37 6.90 -19.12
C LEU A 68 6.52 8.23 -19.87
N THR A 69 7.21 9.22 -19.29
CA THR A 69 7.49 10.49 -19.99
C THR A 69 8.41 10.26 -21.19
N ALA A 70 9.47 9.47 -21.03
CA ALA A 70 10.39 9.16 -22.13
C ALA A 70 9.68 8.37 -23.25
N LEU A 71 8.85 7.39 -22.89
CA LEU A 71 8.08 6.61 -23.86
C LEU A 71 7.06 7.48 -24.60
N ASN A 72 6.30 8.32 -23.89
CA ASN A 72 5.37 9.28 -24.52
C ASN A 72 6.08 10.23 -25.49
N ALA A 73 7.28 10.70 -25.13
CA ALA A 73 8.07 11.58 -25.98
C ALA A 73 8.58 10.87 -27.25
N ILE A 74 8.99 9.61 -27.15
CA ILE A 74 9.54 8.83 -28.27
C ILE A 74 8.43 8.30 -29.21
N GLU A 75 7.38 7.69 -28.65
CA GLU A 75 6.37 6.99 -29.46
C GLU A 75 5.25 7.90 -29.94
N PHE A 76 4.83 8.86 -29.11
CA PHE A 76 3.63 9.64 -29.38
C PHE A 76 3.88 11.14 -29.57
N GLY A 77 5.05 11.65 -29.17
CA GLY A 77 5.34 13.08 -29.15
C GLY A 77 4.38 13.87 -28.25
N TYR A 78 3.74 13.21 -27.29
CA TYR A 78 2.78 13.85 -26.40
C TYR A 78 3.53 14.67 -25.34
N GLU A 79 3.54 16.00 -25.55
CA GLU A 79 3.90 16.98 -24.54
C GLU A 79 2.61 17.55 -23.93
N ALA A 80 2.58 17.75 -22.60
CA ALA A 80 1.44 18.41 -21.97
C ALA A 80 1.27 19.82 -22.56
N PRO A 81 0.06 20.23 -22.98
CA PRO A 81 -0.13 21.55 -23.57
C PRO A 81 0.31 22.64 -22.59
N ARG A 82 1.02 23.65 -23.10
CA ARG A 82 1.43 24.82 -22.32
C ARG A 82 0.20 25.65 -21.97
N ALA A 83 0.25 26.37 -20.84
CA ALA A 83 -0.84 27.24 -20.39
C ALA A 83 -1.36 28.19 -21.49
N ALA A 84 -0.45 28.71 -22.34
CA ALA A 84 -0.78 29.58 -23.46
C ALA A 84 -1.55 28.92 -24.63
N GLN A 85 -1.68 27.59 -24.63
CA GLN A 85 -2.46 26.83 -25.61
C GLN A 85 -3.89 26.55 -25.12
N TYR A 86 -4.18 26.82 -23.85
CA TYR A 86 -5.53 26.76 -23.31
C TYR A 86 -6.24 28.08 -23.51
N ILE A 87 -7.55 28.01 -23.72
CA ILE A 87 -8.41 29.17 -23.83
C ILE A 87 -9.14 29.34 -22.50
N GLU A 88 -8.89 30.46 -21.83
CA GLU A 88 -9.31 30.67 -20.44
C GLU A 88 -10.77 31.10 -20.31
N GLY A 89 -11.41 31.51 -21.42
CA GLY A 89 -12.82 31.90 -21.36
C GLY A 89 -13.46 32.23 -22.70
N GLU A 90 -14.79 32.42 -22.64
CA GLU A 90 -15.66 32.62 -23.80
C GLU A 90 -15.28 33.81 -24.66
N ARG A 91 -14.71 34.88 -24.07
CA ARG A 91 -14.21 36.03 -24.84
C ARG A 91 -13.00 35.69 -25.71
N GLN A 92 -12.08 34.88 -25.20
CA GLN A 92 -10.93 34.41 -25.98
C GLN A 92 -11.40 33.41 -27.06
N LEU A 93 -12.40 32.58 -26.77
CA LEU A 93 -13.04 31.72 -27.78
C LEU A 93 -13.71 32.55 -28.89
N ALA A 94 -14.45 33.60 -28.54
CA ALA A 94 -15.11 34.47 -29.51
C ALA A 94 -14.12 35.17 -30.45
N ALA A 95 -12.90 35.47 -29.97
CA ALA A 95 -11.85 36.08 -30.78
C ALA A 95 -11.28 35.13 -31.87
N LEU A 96 -11.36 33.81 -31.67
CA LEU A 96 -11.00 32.84 -32.72
C LEU A 96 -12.12 32.62 -33.76
N GLY A 97 -13.35 33.02 -33.46
CA GLY A 97 -14.48 32.93 -34.38
C GLY A 97 -14.36 33.96 -35.50
N GLN A 98 -13.55 33.69 -36.53
CA GLN A 98 -13.49 34.55 -37.71
C GLN A 98 -14.76 34.41 -38.57
N PRO A 99 -15.30 35.52 -39.11
CA PRO A 99 -16.36 35.45 -40.10
C PRO A 99 -15.82 34.74 -41.34
N ARG A 100 -16.68 33.90 -41.94
CA ARG A 100 -16.34 33.12 -43.11
C ARG A 100 -15.90 34.03 -44.26
N ALA A 101 -14.70 33.78 -44.79
CA ALA A 101 -14.19 34.53 -45.92
C ALA A 101 -15.13 34.40 -47.14
N PRO A 102 -15.33 35.48 -47.93
CA PRO A 102 -16.10 35.39 -49.16
C PRO A 102 -15.45 34.36 -50.10
N GLY A 103 -16.21 33.33 -50.47
CA GLY A 103 -15.74 32.21 -51.29
C GLY A 103 -15.26 30.97 -50.53
N ALA A 104 -15.38 30.92 -49.20
CA ALA A 104 -14.98 29.72 -48.45
C ALA A 104 -15.87 28.50 -48.81
N PRO A 105 -15.27 27.32 -49.06
CA PRO A 105 -15.95 26.11 -49.54
C PRO A 105 -16.95 25.58 -48.52
N GLU A 106 -18.13 25.11 -48.96
CA GLU A 106 -19.23 24.64 -48.09
C GLU A 106 -18.72 23.77 -46.93
N PRO A 107 -19.25 23.94 -45.70
CA PRO A 107 -18.78 23.17 -44.55
C PRO A 107 -18.83 21.68 -44.88
N ILE A 108 -17.68 21.02 -44.82
CA ILE A 108 -17.61 19.58 -44.97
C ILE A 108 -18.40 18.98 -43.81
N ARG A 109 -19.57 18.44 -44.12
CA ARG A 109 -20.36 17.67 -43.16
C ARG A 109 -19.63 16.35 -42.96
N PHE A 110 -18.91 16.24 -41.85
CA PHE A 110 -18.46 14.93 -41.41
C PHE A 110 -19.69 14.08 -41.13
N ALA A 111 -19.73 12.86 -41.69
CA ALA A 111 -20.65 11.85 -41.21
C ALA A 111 -20.30 11.63 -39.73
N ARG A 112 -21.12 12.17 -38.84
CA ARG A 112 -21.09 11.78 -37.43
C ARG A 112 -21.44 10.30 -37.43
N ALA A 113 -20.50 9.44 -37.07
CA ALA A 113 -20.85 8.08 -36.69
C ALA A 113 -21.94 8.20 -35.63
N GLU A 114 -23.05 7.50 -35.82
CA GLU A 114 -24.10 7.33 -34.80
C GLU A 114 -23.37 7.18 -33.46
N GLN A 115 -23.64 8.07 -32.50
CA GLN A 115 -23.08 7.89 -31.17
C GLN A 115 -23.44 6.47 -30.76
N PRO A 116 -22.46 5.62 -30.37
CA PRO A 116 -22.79 4.32 -29.80
C PRO A 116 -23.85 4.60 -28.75
N ARG A 117 -25.01 3.95 -28.88
CA ARG A 117 -26.00 3.92 -27.80
C ARG A 117 -25.20 3.63 -26.53
N GLU A 118 -25.51 4.29 -25.42
CA GLU A 118 -24.78 4.24 -24.13
C GLU A 118 -24.41 2.83 -23.61
N ASN A 119 -24.83 1.76 -24.29
CA ASN A 119 -24.65 0.37 -23.95
C ASN A 119 -23.49 -0.36 -24.68
N GLU A 120 -22.72 0.29 -25.55
CA GLU A 120 -21.47 -0.29 -26.07
C GLU A 120 -20.29 0.63 -25.74
N SER A 121 -19.91 0.62 -24.47
CA SER A 121 -18.63 1.13 -23.99
C SER A 121 -17.50 0.30 -24.62
N GLY A 122 -16.96 0.77 -25.75
CA GLY A 122 -15.74 0.23 -26.37
C GLY A 122 -14.46 0.47 -25.55
N PHE A 123 -14.59 0.68 -24.23
CA PHE A 123 -13.48 0.74 -23.31
C PHE A 123 -13.12 -0.69 -22.90
N PRO A 124 -11.84 -1.10 -23.00
CA PRO A 124 -11.42 -2.39 -22.49
C PRO A 124 -11.78 -2.47 -20.99
N ALA A 125 -12.35 -3.60 -20.58
CA ALA A 125 -12.80 -3.79 -19.21
C ALA A 125 -11.64 -3.56 -18.23
N MET A 126 -11.83 -2.63 -17.29
CA MET A 126 -10.83 -2.34 -16.26
C MET A 126 -10.66 -3.59 -15.39
N VAL A 127 -9.45 -4.16 -15.38
CA VAL A 127 -9.08 -5.33 -14.58
C VAL A 127 -8.42 -4.91 -13.26
N SER A 128 -8.76 -5.59 -12.17
CA SER A 128 -8.11 -5.38 -10.88
C SER A 128 -6.67 -5.90 -10.89
N PRO A 129 -5.66 -5.10 -10.47
CA PRO A 129 -4.25 -5.53 -10.45
C PRO A 129 -3.95 -6.60 -9.38
N LEU A 130 -4.83 -6.79 -8.39
CA LEU A 130 -4.67 -7.76 -7.31
C LEU A 130 -5.29 -9.13 -7.63
N THR A 131 -6.37 -9.15 -8.41
CA THR A 131 -7.16 -10.37 -8.66
C THR A 131 -7.27 -10.74 -10.13
N GLY A 132 -6.90 -9.85 -11.05
CA GLY A 132 -6.98 -10.07 -12.51
C GLY A 132 -8.39 -10.15 -13.08
N GLN A 133 -9.42 -9.91 -12.26
CA GLN A 133 -10.82 -10.00 -12.68
C GLN A 133 -11.31 -8.65 -13.23
N ALA A 134 -12.06 -8.71 -14.33
CA ALA A 134 -12.71 -7.55 -14.94
C ALA A 134 -13.86 -7.08 -14.05
N LEU A 135 -13.86 -5.80 -13.65
CA LEU A 135 -14.98 -5.21 -12.94
C LEU A 135 -15.99 -4.73 -13.99
N ALA A 136 -16.99 -5.56 -14.29
CA ALA A 136 -18.10 -5.17 -15.15
C ALA A 136 -18.89 -4.05 -14.46
N ALA A 137 -18.95 -2.88 -15.09
CA ALA A 137 -19.82 -1.80 -14.68
C ALA A 137 -21.26 -2.14 -15.12
N GLU A 138 -21.96 -3.00 -14.38
CA GLU A 138 -23.41 -3.13 -14.53
C GLU A 138 -24.12 -2.03 -13.72
N PRO A 139 -25.02 -1.24 -14.33
CA PRO A 139 -26.00 -0.48 -13.57
C PRO A 139 -27.04 -1.47 -13.05
N ALA A 140 -27.02 -1.73 -11.74
CA ALA A 140 -27.97 -2.61 -11.08
C ALA A 140 -29.41 -2.09 -11.26
N HIS A 141 -30.15 -2.72 -12.16
CA HIS A 141 -31.61 -2.74 -12.18
C HIS A 141 -32.01 -4.21 -12.23
N GLU A 142 -32.44 -4.77 -11.10
CA GLU A 142 -33.49 -5.79 -11.06
C GLU A 142 -33.99 -5.99 -9.62
N GLU A 143 -35.30 -6.23 -9.54
CA GLU A 143 -36.13 -6.18 -8.34
C GLU A 143 -36.18 -7.52 -7.59
N ALA A 144 -36.22 -7.40 -6.27
CA ALA A 144 -36.90 -8.24 -5.28
C ALA A 144 -36.43 -9.69 -5.02
N GLU A 145 -35.56 -9.81 -4.00
CA GLU A 145 -35.85 -10.72 -2.88
C GLU A 145 -35.61 -9.97 -1.56
N ALA A 146 -36.55 -10.12 -0.62
CA ALA A 146 -36.73 -9.25 0.52
C ALA A 146 -35.59 -9.36 1.57
N GLU A 147 -34.72 -8.34 1.61
CA GLU A 147 -33.91 -8.06 2.79
C GLU A 147 -33.82 -6.54 3.01
N LYS A 148 -33.90 -6.14 4.29
CA LYS A 148 -34.19 -4.81 4.84
C LYS A 148 -33.57 -3.62 4.09
N PRO A 149 -34.23 -2.44 4.08
CA PRO A 149 -33.65 -1.24 3.48
C PRO A 149 -32.29 -0.97 4.14
N ARG A 150 -31.22 -1.04 3.34
CA ARG A 150 -29.92 -0.48 3.75
C ARG A 150 -30.12 1.02 3.76
N GLU A 151 -30.45 1.52 4.93
CA GLU A 151 -30.51 2.94 5.26
C GLU A 151 -29.24 3.61 4.72
N ALA A 152 -29.44 4.58 3.82
CA ALA A 152 -28.36 5.39 3.29
C ALA A 152 -27.52 5.89 4.47
N VAL A 153 -26.21 5.70 4.41
CA VAL A 153 -25.30 6.03 5.50
C VAL A 153 -25.29 7.55 5.68
N SER A 154 -26.19 8.04 6.52
CA SER A 154 -26.21 9.42 6.99
C SER A 154 -25.14 9.61 8.04
N ALA A 155 -24.65 10.84 8.18
CA ALA A 155 -23.65 11.19 9.20
C ALA A 155 -24.10 10.80 10.63
N GLU A 156 -25.41 10.86 10.89
CA GLU A 156 -26.02 10.42 12.15
C GLU A 156 -25.94 8.89 12.35
N GLY A 157 -26.14 8.10 11.29
CA GLY A 157 -26.00 6.64 11.34
C GLY A 157 -24.56 6.18 11.61
N LEU A 158 -23.58 6.95 11.15
CA LEU A 158 -22.16 6.70 11.42
C LEU A 158 -21.79 7.06 12.87
N ALA A 159 -22.30 8.19 13.38
CA ALA A 159 -22.12 8.59 14.78
C ALA A 159 -22.73 7.58 15.76
N ALA A 160 -23.93 7.07 15.48
CA ALA A 160 -24.58 6.06 16.32
C ALA A 160 -23.81 4.72 16.37
N ARG A 161 -23.17 4.33 15.26
CA ARG A 161 -22.31 3.14 15.21
C ARG A 161 -21.02 3.31 15.99
N LEU A 162 -20.40 4.50 15.92
CA LEU A 162 -19.19 4.80 16.70
C LEU A 162 -19.47 4.81 18.20
N ALA A 163 -20.58 5.42 18.63
CA ALA A 163 -20.99 5.40 20.04
C ALA A 163 -21.23 3.96 20.56
N ARG A 164 -21.78 3.07 19.72
CA ARG A 164 -21.98 1.65 20.08
C ARG A 164 -20.65 0.90 20.20
N LEU A 165 -19.67 1.20 19.35
CA LEU A 165 -18.33 0.60 19.42
C LEU A 165 -17.54 1.10 20.64
N GLU A 166 -17.70 2.38 21.00
CA GLU A 166 -17.08 2.96 22.19
C GLU A 166 -17.66 2.35 23.49
N ALA A 167 -18.98 2.14 23.55
CA ALA A 167 -19.62 1.42 24.66
C ALA A 167 -19.17 -0.04 24.76
N ALA A 168 -18.94 -0.72 23.62
CA ALA A 168 -18.42 -2.08 23.59
C ALA A 168 -16.94 -2.16 24.03
N ALA A 169 -16.13 -1.15 23.72
CA ALA A 169 -14.73 -1.04 24.15
C ALA A 169 -14.59 -0.68 25.64
N GLY A 170 -15.54 0.07 26.20
CA GLY A 170 -15.59 0.34 27.64
C GLY A 170 -15.88 -0.91 28.47
N ASN A 171 -16.69 -1.83 27.95
CA ASN A 171 -17.07 -3.05 28.65
C ASN A 171 -16.02 -4.18 28.56
N SER A 172 -14.96 -4.02 27.76
CA SER A 172 -13.82 -4.95 27.70
C SER A 172 -12.62 -4.50 28.54
N SER A 173 -12.73 -3.38 29.27
CA SER A 173 -11.66 -2.83 30.10
C SER A 173 -11.86 -3.08 31.60
N ASP A 174 -12.96 -3.75 31.99
CA ASP A 174 -13.33 -4.07 33.38
C ASP A 174 -13.35 -5.59 33.68
N GLU A 175 -12.66 -6.42 32.88
CA GLU A 175 -12.27 -7.80 33.26
C GLU A 175 -10.77 -7.93 33.52
#